data_AF-A0A7W5IMC6-F1
#
_entry.id   AF-A0A7W5IMC6-F1
#
_cell.length_a   1.000
_cell.length_b   1.000
_cell.length_c   1.000
_cell.angle_alpha   90.00
_cell.angle_beta   90.00
_cell.angle_gamma   90.00
#
_symmetry.space_group_name_H-M   'P 1'
#
loop_
_entity.id
_entity.type
_entity.pdbx_description
1 polymer ?
#
loop_
_entity_poly.entity_id
_entity_poly.type
_entity_poly.pdbx_seq_one_letter_code
_entity_poly.pdbx_strand_id
1 'polypeptide(L)'
;MREIPVNFNPMLKPWLAPQPNNVAGKGVIEQPGQQENMVWQNRKAEPTQYENDLGDALEQVFEAGAVELDDVVAGLNRIGLRTPEGTPWNAERLAAEFRLLAD
;
A
#
# COMPACT_ATOMS: atom_id res chain seq x y z
N MET A 1 23.26 17.69 1.50
CA MET A 1 22.29 17.06 0.57
C MET A 1 20.95 17.70 0.88
N ARG A 2 20.22 18.25 -0.10
CA ARG A 2 18.81 18.59 0.14
C ARG A 2 18.07 17.27 0.22
N GLU A 3 17.46 16.99 1.37
CA GLU A 3 16.56 15.85 1.49
C GLU A 3 15.37 16.15 0.58
N ILE A 4 15.18 15.30 -0.43
CA ILE A 4 13.98 15.32 -1.24
C ILE A 4 12.95 14.56 -0.40
N PRO A 5 11.86 15.20 0.05
CA PRO A 5 10.80 14.47 0.72
C PRO A 5 10.23 13.45 -0.26
N VAL A 6 10.43 12.17 0.04
CA VAL A 6 9.88 11.04 -0.72
C VAL A 6 8.66 10.50 0.00
N ASN A 7 7.61 10.15 -0.74
CA ASN A 7 6.35 9.66 -0.17
C ASN A 7 6.33 8.12 0.03
N PHE A 8 7.50 7.55 0.27
CA PHE A 8 7.75 6.12 0.49
C PHE A 8 9.08 5.93 1.24
N ASN A 9 9.38 4.72 1.72
CA ASN A 9 10.63 4.43 2.40
C ASN A 9 11.72 4.00 1.37
N PRO A 10 12.70 4.86 1.04
CA PRO A 10 13.76 4.53 0.07
C PRO A 10 14.75 3.50 0.61
N MET A 11 14.71 3.23 1.92
CA MET A 11 15.57 2.27 2.63
C MET A 11 14.85 0.94 2.90
N LEU A 12 13.61 0.76 2.41
CA LEU A 12 12.85 -0.46 2.62
C LEU A 12 13.52 -1.62 1.89
N LYS A 13 14.13 -2.53 2.66
CA LYS A 13 14.71 -3.75 2.13
C LYS A 13 13.62 -4.81 2.04
N PRO A 14 13.51 -5.55 0.91
CA PRO A 14 12.76 -6.79 0.89
C PRO A 14 13.25 -7.70 2.02
N TRP A 15 12.36 -8.54 2.56
CA TRP A 15 12.78 -9.51 3.56
C TRP A 15 13.93 -10.35 3.00
N LEU A 16 15.08 -10.27 3.67
CA LEU A 16 16.24 -11.11 3.41
C LEU A 16 16.30 -12.10 4.56
N ALA A 17 16.37 -13.41 4.28
CA ALA A 17 16.60 -14.44 5.30
C ALA A 17 17.91 -14.10 6.04
N PRO A 18 17.86 -13.48 7.23
CA PRO A 18 19.04 -12.91 7.82
C PRO A 18 19.84 -14.07 8.42
N GLN A 19 21.05 -14.30 7.89
CA GLN A 19 21.98 -15.20 8.57
C GLN A 19 22.50 -14.49 9.82
N PRO A 20 22.26 -15.02 11.03
CA PRO A 20 22.73 -14.38 12.24
C PRO A 20 24.26 -14.34 12.24
N ASN A 21 24.82 -13.14 12.34
CA ASN A 21 26.26 -12.97 12.44
C ASN A 21 26.72 -13.26 13.88
N ASN A 22 27.78 -14.03 14.05
CA ASN A 22 28.30 -14.44 15.36
C ASN A 22 29.41 -13.51 15.88
N VAL A 23 29.77 -12.46 15.14
CA VAL A 23 30.64 -11.38 15.63
C VAL A 23 29.82 -10.18 16.08
N ALA A 24 30.26 -9.53 17.17
CA ALA A 24 29.72 -8.25 17.61
C ALA A 24 29.97 -7.21 16.51
N GLY A 25 28.95 -6.93 15.71
CA GLY A 25 29.01 -5.90 14.68
C GLY A 25 29.17 -4.51 15.32
N LYS A 26 29.86 -3.59 14.63
CA LYS A 26 29.74 -2.15 14.90
C LYS A 26 28.33 -1.70 14.49
N GLY A 27 27.36 -1.89 15.38
CA GLY A 27 26.00 -1.36 15.22
C GLY A 27 25.93 0.11 15.62
N VAL A 28 24.89 0.79 15.16
CA VAL A 28 24.46 2.09 15.70
C VAL A 28 23.40 1.79 16.75
N ILE A 29 23.60 2.26 17.98
CA ILE A 29 22.54 2.25 19.01
C ILE A 29 21.81 3.58 18.86
N GLU A 30 20.52 3.51 18.52
CA GLU A 30 19.69 4.71 18.42
C GLU A 30 19.46 5.30 19.81
N GLN A 31 19.54 6.63 19.92
CA GLN A 31 19.26 7.32 21.17
C GLN A 31 17.76 7.49 21.34
N PRO A 32 17.15 7.01 22.45
CA PRO A 32 15.73 7.18 22.70
C PRO A 32 15.32 8.66 22.60
N GLY A 33 14.28 8.95 21.82
CA GLY A 33 13.76 10.30 21.62
C GLY A 33 14.52 11.19 20.64
N GLN A 34 15.62 10.70 20.04
CA GLN A 34 16.32 11.42 18.96
C GLN A 34 16.02 10.85 17.56
N GLN A 35 15.43 9.67 17.49
CA GLN A 35 15.06 9.06 16.22
C GLN A 35 13.75 9.68 15.71
N GLU A 36 13.76 10.17 14.48
CA GLU A 36 12.53 10.59 13.82
C GLU A 36 11.72 9.37 13.34
N ASN A 37 10.40 9.45 13.47
CA ASN A 37 9.52 8.45 12.88
C ASN A 37 9.56 8.60 11.37
N MET A 38 10.16 7.62 10.69
CA MET A 38 10.09 7.56 9.24
C MET A 38 8.62 7.41 8.81
N VAL A 39 8.12 8.40 8.08
CA VAL A 39 6.80 8.33 7.46
C VAL A 39 6.85 7.26 6.37
N TRP A 40 5.78 6.46 6.25
CA TRP A 40 5.66 5.41 5.23
C TRP A 40 6.64 4.23 5.35
N GLN A 41 6.94 3.77 6.57
CA GLN A 41 7.95 2.73 6.82
C GLN A 41 7.84 1.47 5.94
N ASN A 42 6.61 1.06 5.60
CA ASN A 42 6.34 -0.16 4.84
C ASN A 42 6.03 0.08 3.35
N ARG A 43 6.03 1.33 2.89
CA ARG A 43 5.71 1.66 1.49
C ARG A 43 6.99 1.58 0.64
N LYS A 44 6.99 0.70 -0.36
CA LYS A 44 8.13 0.46 -1.27
C LYS A 44 8.27 1.53 -2.37
N ALA A 45 7.16 2.14 -2.80
CA ALA A 45 7.11 3.14 -3.86
C ALA A 45 5.89 4.06 -3.68
N GLU A 46 5.86 5.21 -4.36
CA GLU A 46 4.66 6.06 -4.38
C GLU A 46 3.50 5.34 -5.08
N PRO A 47 2.25 5.50 -4.62
CA PRO A 47 1.10 4.96 -5.32
C PRO A 47 0.98 5.54 -6.73
N THR A 48 0.66 4.67 -7.67
CA THR A 48 0.26 5.05 -9.02
C THR A 48 -1.07 5.82 -9.01
N GLN A 49 -1.37 6.53 -10.09
CA GLN A 49 -2.67 7.21 -10.22
C GLN A 49 -3.83 6.22 -10.11
N TYR A 50 -3.69 5.02 -10.68
CA TYR A 50 -4.69 3.97 -10.59
C TYR A 50 -4.97 3.56 -9.13
N GLU A 51 -3.93 3.36 -8.33
CA GLU A 51 -4.08 3.00 -6.92
C GLU A 51 -4.73 4.12 -6.10
N ASN A 52 -4.43 5.39 -6.40
CA ASN A 52 -5.11 6.52 -5.79
C ASN A 52 -6.59 6.57 -6.17
N ASP A 53 -6.91 6.45 -7.47
CA ASP A 53 -8.30 6.48 -7.97
C ASP A 53 -9.12 5.32 -7.39
N LEU A 54 -8.52 4.13 -7.27
CA LEU A 54 -9.15 2.96 -6.65
C LEU A 54 -9.38 3.21 -5.15
N GLY A 55 -8.40 3.79 -4.45
CA GLY A 55 -8.51 4.17 -3.03
C GLY A 55 -9.67 5.14 -2.81
N ASP A 56 -9.70 6.25 -3.54
CA ASP A 56 -10.76 7.28 -3.45
C ASP A 56 -12.15 6.69 -3.73
N ALA A 57 -12.25 5.76 -4.68
CA ALA A 57 -13.52 5.08 -4.98
C ALA A 57 -13.93 4.13 -3.86
N LEU A 58 -12.99 3.36 -3.28
CA LEU A 58 -13.27 2.48 -2.16
C LEU A 58 -13.73 3.27 -0.93
N GLU A 59 -13.07 4.40 -0.61
CA GLU A 59 -13.47 5.29 0.48
C GLU A 59 -14.93 5.75 0.32
N GLN A 60 -15.32 6.22 -0.87
CA GLN A 60 -16.70 6.62 -1.15
C GLN A 60 -17.70 5.46 -1.00
N VAL A 61 -17.33 4.26 -1.45
CA VAL A 61 -18.20 3.08 -1.40
C VAL A 61 -18.40 2.60 0.04
N PHE A 62 -17.34 2.59 0.85
CA PHE A 62 -17.43 2.26 2.27
C PHE A 62 -18.15 3.34 3.07
N GLU A 63 -17.95 4.62 2.77
CA GLU A 63 -18.70 5.74 3.37
C GLU A 63 -20.21 5.64 3.08
N ALA A 64 -20.57 5.11 1.90
CA ALA A 64 -21.95 4.82 1.52
C ALA A 64 -22.55 3.56 2.21
N GLY A 65 -21.78 2.88 3.06
CA GLY A 65 -22.27 1.77 3.89
C GLY A 65 -22.07 0.37 3.30
N ALA A 66 -21.22 0.19 2.29
CA ALA A 66 -20.84 -1.14 1.82
C ALA A 66 -20.16 -1.93 2.95
N VAL A 67 -20.58 -3.18 3.17
CA VAL A 67 -19.99 -4.05 4.21
C VAL A 67 -19.55 -5.40 3.66
N GLU A 68 -20.18 -5.86 2.58
CA GLU A 68 -19.82 -7.10 1.89
C GLU A 68 -19.13 -6.82 0.55
N LEU A 69 -18.41 -7.81 0.03
CA LEU A 69 -17.67 -7.69 -1.24
C LEU A 69 -18.57 -7.31 -2.42
N ASP A 70 -19.78 -7.87 -2.49
CA ASP A 70 -20.74 -7.56 -3.56
C ASP A 70 -21.26 -6.12 -3.49
N ASP A 71 -21.39 -5.55 -2.30
CA ASP A 71 -21.75 -4.13 -2.12
C ASP A 71 -20.64 -3.24 -2.69
N VAL A 72 -19.37 -3.63 -2.45
CA VAL A 72 -18.21 -2.90 -2.96
C VAL A 72 -18.19 -2.93 -4.50
N VAL A 73 -18.37 -4.11 -5.08
CA VAL A 73 -18.48 -4.29 -6.54
C VAL A 73 -19.59 -3.42 -7.13
N ALA A 74 -20.78 -3.43 -6.52
CA ALA A 74 -21.91 -2.63 -6.97
C ALA A 74 -21.61 -1.12 -6.86
N GLY A 75 -20.96 -0.69 -5.77
CA GLY A 75 -20.55 0.69 -5.54
C GLY A 75 -19.53 1.17 -6.57
N LEU A 76 -18.45 0.43 -6.80
CA LEU A 76 -17.41 0.76 -7.78
C LEU A 76 -18.01 0.87 -9.19
N ASN A 77 -18.87 -0.07 -9.57
CA ASN A 77 -19.53 -0.06 -10.88
C ASN A 77 -20.47 1.14 -11.05
N ARG A 78 -21.16 1.56 -9.97
CA ARG A 78 -22.05 2.73 -9.94
C ARG A 78 -21.28 4.04 -10.08
N ILE A 79 -20.11 4.16 -9.43
CA ILE A 79 -19.19 5.30 -9.58
C ILE A 79 -18.62 5.37 -11.00
N GLY A 80 -18.59 4.23 -11.70
CA GLY A 80 -18.08 4.14 -13.07
C GLY A 80 -16.61 3.77 -13.13
N LEU A 81 -15.98 3.44 -12.00
CA LEU A 81 -14.64 2.87 -11.99
C LEU A 81 -14.68 1.50 -12.68
N ARG A 82 -13.73 1.27 -13.60
CA ARG A 82 -13.57 0.02 -14.32
C ARG A 82 -12.29 -0.67 -13.90
N THR A 83 -12.18 -1.96 -14.21
CA THR A 83 -10.93 -2.70 -14.00
C THR A 83 -9.81 -2.07 -14.83
N PRO A 84 -8.54 -2.42 -14.58
CA PRO A 84 -7.42 -2.01 -15.44
C PRO A 84 -7.63 -2.37 -16.92
N GLU A 85 -8.39 -3.44 -17.20
CA GLU A 85 -8.75 -3.88 -18.55
C GLU A 85 -9.96 -3.14 -19.14
N GLY A 86 -10.59 -2.24 -18.38
CA GLY A 86 -11.74 -1.43 -18.79
C GLY A 86 -13.10 -2.12 -18.65
N THR A 87 -13.17 -3.29 -18.00
CA THR A 87 -14.43 -4.03 -17.82
C THR A 87 -15.12 -3.66 -16.50
N PRO A 88 -16.43 -3.96 -16.35
CA PRO A 88 -17.10 -3.84 -15.05
C PRO A 88 -16.52 -4.80 -14.02
N TRP A 89 -16.55 -4.41 -12.75
CA TRP A 89 -16.12 -5.24 -11.65
C TRP A 89 -17.08 -6.42 -11.42
N ASN A 90 -16.50 -7.56 -11.04
CA ASN A 90 -17.16 -8.65 -10.35
C ASN A 90 -16.35 -9.02 -9.09
N ALA A 91 -16.92 -9.84 -8.22
CA ALA A 91 -16.32 -10.19 -6.92
C ALA A 91 -14.96 -10.90 -7.09
N GLU A 92 -14.87 -11.84 -8.04
CA GLU A 92 -13.66 -12.62 -8.28
C GLU A 92 -12.50 -11.74 -8.76
N ARG A 93 -12.78 -10.80 -9.68
CA ARG A 93 -11.78 -9.88 -10.22
C ARG A 93 -11.33 -8.86 -9.18
N LEU A 94 -12.25 -8.37 -8.33
CA LEU A 94 -11.90 -7.44 -7.25
C LEU A 94 -11.02 -8.13 -6.20
N ALA A 95 -11.36 -9.35 -5.80
CA ALA A 95 -10.51 -10.14 -4.89
C ALA A 95 -9.13 -10.44 -5.50
N ALA A 96 -9.08 -10.74 -6.80
CA ALA A 96 -7.82 -10.93 -7.52
C ALA A 96 -6.98 -9.64 -7.56
N GLU A 97 -7.61 -8.47 -7.70
CA GLU A 97 -6.91 -7.18 -7.67
C GLU A 97 -6.30 -6.91 -6.30
N PHE A 98 -7.05 -7.12 -5.21
CA PHE A 98 -6.51 -6.96 -3.86
C PHE A 98 -5.34 -7.91 -3.58
N ARG A 99 -5.37 -9.12 -4.13
CA ARG A 99 -4.25 -10.04 -4.02
C ARG A 99 -3.04 -9.54 -4.78
N LEU A 100 -3.23 -9.05 -6.01
CA LEU A 100 -2.15 -8.50 -6.83
C LEU A 100 -1.46 -7.30 -6.16
N LEU A 101 -2.23 -6.39 -5.56
CA LEU A 101 -1.72 -5.21 -4.88
C LEU A 101 -1.04 -5.51 -3.53
N ALA A 102 -1.22 -6.72 -3.00
CA ALA A 102 -0.61 -7.13 -1.73
C ALA A 102 0.82 -7.68 -1.89
N ASP A 103 1.24 -8.04 -3.11
CA ASP A 103 2.57 -8.62 -3.42
C ASP A 103 3.67 -7.53 -3.56
#